data_AF-A0A2R6FPG6-F1
#
_entry.id   AF-A0A2R6FPG6-F1
#
_cell.length_a   1.000
_cell.length_b   1.000
_cell.length_c   1.000
_cell.angle_alpha   90.00
_cell.angle_beta   90.00
_cell.angle_gamma   90.00
#
_symmetry.space_group_name_H-M   'P 1'
#
loop_
_entity.id
_entity.type
_entity.pdbx_description
1 polymer ?
#
loop_
_entity_poly.entity_id
_entity_poly.type
_entity_poly.pdbx_seq_one_letter_code
_entity_poly.pdbx_strand_id
1 'polypeptide(L)'
;DADLAVSVRPPWTGTTRPLADASLVAFVVATVYTVSFDGFTATRTYRGLLAAVRESLGVAAGSLTLYALGLLAFLVTFVLAAALADRLAIGSSGRSRPTARWSDAAAAFGGTVVPIAAAYEVAHNYPYVAANLGQTVTVVRDVALGAGGEPVRLLAGVPVSVFWWSQVLLVVVGHLVAVVAAHRVAVRRYGGGSSARRGHAPFVVPMVGYTVLSLWIVSQPLAG
;
A
#
# COMPACT_ATOMS: atom_id res chain seq x y z
N ASP A 1 22.33 -12.08 -33.63
CA ASP A 1 22.83 -11.46 -32.39
C ASP A 1 21.81 -10.46 -31.86
N ALA A 2 21.10 -10.83 -30.79
CA ALA A 2 20.17 -9.92 -30.11
C ALA A 2 20.91 -9.30 -28.92
N ASP A 3 21.36 -8.06 -29.09
CA ASP A 3 21.98 -7.31 -27.99
C ASP A 3 20.99 -7.09 -26.86
N LEU A 4 21.28 -7.66 -25.70
CA LEU A 4 20.56 -7.43 -24.46
C LEU A 4 20.86 -6.02 -23.94
N ALA A 5 19.95 -5.09 -24.20
CA ALA A 5 20.05 -3.72 -23.67
C ALA A 5 19.48 -3.63 -22.24
N VAL A 6 20.34 -3.31 -21.26
CA VAL A 6 19.94 -3.03 -19.88
C VAL A 6 19.58 -1.54 -19.76
N SER A 7 18.33 -1.24 -19.40
CA SER A 7 17.85 0.14 -19.20
C SER A 7 17.42 0.38 -17.75
N VAL A 8 17.91 1.44 -17.11
CA VAL A 8 17.41 1.91 -15.81
C VAL A 8 16.18 2.79 -16.04
N ARG A 9 15.08 2.52 -15.34
CA ARG A 9 13.85 3.30 -15.43
C ARG A 9 13.44 3.78 -14.04
N PRO A 10 12.86 4.98 -13.91
CA PRO A 10 12.35 5.41 -12.63
C PRO A 10 11.25 4.47 -12.09
N PRO A 11 11.16 4.27 -10.76
CA PRO A 11 10.32 3.24 -10.16
C PRO A 11 8.81 3.44 -10.40
N TRP A 12 8.36 4.67 -10.64
CA TRP A 12 6.96 5.00 -10.93
C TRP A 12 6.53 4.71 -12.38
N THR A 13 7.44 4.31 -13.28
CA THR A 13 7.13 4.28 -14.72
C THR A 13 6.00 3.31 -15.04
N GLY A 14 6.04 2.09 -14.48
CA GLY A 14 5.01 1.06 -14.70
C GLY A 14 3.66 1.42 -14.08
N THR A 15 3.67 2.11 -12.95
CA THR A 15 2.48 2.42 -12.14
C THR A 15 1.71 3.64 -12.62
N THR A 16 2.23 4.33 -13.64
CA THR A 16 1.51 5.43 -14.29
C THR A 16 0.64 4.97 -15.46
N ARG A 17 0.68 3.70 -15.87
CA ARG A 17 -0.16 3.19 -16.95
C ARG A 17 -1.60 3.00 -16.45
N PRO A 18 -2.63 3.36 -17.23
CA PRO A 18 -4.00 3.07 -16.86
C PRO A 18 -4.22 1.56 -16.72
N LEU A 19 -5.02 1.18 -15.72
CA LEU A 19 -5.50 -0.19 -15.57
C LEU A 19 -6.57 -0.49 -16.62
N ALA A 20 -6.71 -1.76 -17.01
CA ALA A 20 -7.61 -2.17 -18.09
C ALA A 20 -9.09 -1.94 -17.75
N ASP A 21 -9.47 -2.23 -16.51
CA ASP A 21 -10.87 -2.24 -16.08
C ASP A 21 -11.00 -1.95 -14.58
N ALA A 22 -12.26 -1.77 -14.13
CA ALA A 22 -12.59 -1.48 -12.75
C ALA A 22 -12.28 -2.63 -11.78
N SER A 23 -12.28 -3.88 -12.25
CA SER A 23 -11.94 -5.04 -11.43
C SER A 23 -10.47 -5.01 -11.05
N LEU A 24 -9.59 -4.65 -12.00
CA LEU A 24 -8.16 -4.48 -11.72
C LEU A 24 -7.90 -3.30 -10.77
N VAL A 25 -8.66 -2.21 -10.89
CA VAL A 25 -8.62 -1.10 -9.91
C VAL A 25 -9.01 -1.60 -8.52
N ALA A 26 -10.15 -2.29 -8.41
CA ALA A 26 -10.62 -2.82 -7.14
C ALA A 26 -9.62 -3.81 -6.53
N PHE A 27 -9.01 -4.67 -7.35
CA PHE A 27 -7.95 -5.58 -6.94
C PHE A 27 -6.76 -4.82 -6.34
N VAL A 28 -6.24 -3.81 -7.04
CA VAL A 28 -5.08 -3.03 -6.56
C VAL A 28 -5.40 -2.28 -5.26
N VAL A 29 -6.58 -1.67 -5.17
CA VAL A 29 -7.03 -0.99 -3.94
C VAL A 29 -7.21 -2.00 -2.80
N ALA A 30 -7.75 -3.19 -3.10
CA ALA A 30 -7.86 -4.27 -2.15
C ALA A 30 -6.49 -4.73 -1.65
N THR A 31 -5.46 -4.84 -2.52
CA THR A 31 -4.10 -5.18 -2.09
C THR A 31 -3.56 -4.17 -1.07
N VAL A 32 -3.71 -2.86 -1.34
CA VAL A 32 -3.31 -1.82 -0.38
C VAL A 32 -4.05 -2.01 0.94
N TYR A 33 -5.37 -2.24 0.89
CA TYR A 33 -6.18 -2.44 2.08
C TYR A 33 -5.77 -3.69 2.87
N THR A 34 -5.64 -4.85 2.23
CA THR A 34 -5.33 -6.13 2.88
C THR A 34 -4.02 -6.05 3.66
N VAL A 35 -2.99 -5.49 3.03
CA VAL A 35 -1.68 -5.31 3.66
C VAL A 35 -1.74 -4.33 4.84
N SER A 36 -2.57 -3.29 4.73
CA SER A 36 -2.82 -2.36 5.84
C SER A 36 -3.59 -2.99 6.99
N PHE A 37 -4.60 -3.80 6.66
CA PHE A 37 -5.45 -4.48 7.62
C PHE A 37 -4.64 -5.51 8.42
N ASP A 38 -3.73 -6.24 7.76
CA ASP A 38 -2.81 -7.15 8.42
C ASP A 38 -2.02 -6.45 9.53
N GLY A 39 -1.33 -5.34 9.20
CA GLY A 39 -0.63 -4.52 10.20
C GLY A 39 -1.56 -3.96 11.27
N PHE A 40 -2.76 -3.52 10.92
CA PHE A 40 -3.75 -3.03 11.88
C PHE A 40 -4.18 -4.13 12.87
N THR A 41 -4.29 -5.39 12.44
CA THR A 41 -4.71 -6.48 13.32
C THR A 41 -3.73 -6.78 14.45
N ALA A 42 -2.46 -6.42 14.28
CA ALA A 42 -1.43 -6.54 15.32
C ALA A 42 -1.54 -5.45 16.42
N THR A 43 -2.45 -4.48 16.28
CA THR A 43 -2.58 -3.35 17.21
C THR A 43 -3.55 -3.63 18.36
N ARG A 44 -3.35 -2.95 19.50
CA ARG A 44 -4.30 -3.01 20.64
C ARG A 44 -5.66 -2.42 20.27
N THR A 45 -5.69 -1.40 19.42
CA THR A 45 -6.91 -0.76 18.94
C THR A 45 -7.80 -1.75 18.20
N TYR A 46 -7.24 -2.59 17.33
CA TYR A 46 -8.00 -3.64 16.65
C TYR A 46 -8.58 -4.64 17.65
N ARG A 47 -7.80 -5.09 18.65
CA ARG A 47 -8.32 -6.01 19.68
C ARG A 47 -9.53 -5.44 20.42
N GLY A 48 -9.50 -4.15 20.77
CA GLY A 48 -10.63 -3.47 21.42
C GLY A 48 -11.85 -3.36 20.50
N LEU A 49 -11.64 -2.95 19.24
CA LEU A 49 -12.72 -2.84 18.26
C LEU A 49 -13.36 -4.20 17.96
N LEU A 50 -12.54 -5.24 17.83
CA LEU A 50 -13.00 -6.61 17.60
C LEU A 50 -13.85 -7.11 18.78
N ALA A 51 -13.44 -6.82 20.02
CA ALA A 51 -14.23 -7.17 21.19
C ALA A 51 -15.62 -6.50 21.17
N ALA A 52 -15.67 -5.19 20.90
CA ALA A 52 -16.92 -4.44 20.81
C ALA A 52 -17.84 -4.94 19.69
N VAL A 53 -17.29 -5.22 18.50
CA VAL A 53 -18.10 -5.75 17.39
C VAL A 53 -18.61 -7.15 17.70
N ARG A 54 -17.79 -8.00 18.32
CA ARG A 54 -18.21 -9.36 18.71
C ARG A 54 -19.33 -9.37 19.75
N GLU A 55 -19.40 -8.37 20.61
CA GLU A 55 -20.51 -8.21 21.57
C GLU A 55 -21.84 -8.01 20.84
N SER A 56 -21.83 -7.27 19.72
CA SER A 56 -23.04 -6.96 18.93
C SER A 56 -23.41 -8.00 17.85
N LEU A 57 -22.41 -8.59 17.18
CA LEU A 57 -22.61 -9.44 15.99
C LEU A 57 -22.20 -10.91 16.21
N GLY A 58 -21.70 -11.24 17.39
CA GLY A 58 -21.18 -12.57 17.71
C GLY A 58 -19.74 -12.79 17.24
N VAL A 59 -19.11 -13.82 17.82
CA VAL A 59 -17.68 -14.13 17.64
C VAL A 59 -17.31 -14.44 16.19
N ALA A 60 -18.19 -15.18 15.50
CA ALA A 60 -17.93 -15.68 14.14
C ALA A 60 -17.89 -14.55 13.09
N ALA A 61 -18.69 -13.50 13.25
CA ALA A 61 -18.80 -12.43 12.27
C ALA A 61 -17.83 -11.26 12.50
N GLY A 62 -17.30 -11.09 13.73
CA GLY A 62 -16.58 -9.87 14.12
C GLY A 62 -15.41 -9.48 13.19
N SER A 63 -14.48 -10.42 12.94
CA SER A 63 -13.31 -10.13 12.10
C SER A 63 -13.68 -9.92 10.63
N LEU A 64 -14.61 -10.72 10.10
CA LEU A 64 -15.08 -10.61 8.72
C LEU A 64 -15.78 -9.27 8.48
N THR A 65 -16.63 -8.84 9.41
CA THR A 65 -17.34 -7.56 9.33
C THR A 65 -16.35 -6.40 9.33
N LEU A 66 -15.37 -6.38 10.23
CA LEU A 66 -14.35 -5.34 10.27
C LEU A 66 -13.53 -5.31 8.97
N TYR A 67 -13.14 -6.47 8.46
CA TYR A 67 -12.44 -6.57 7.19
C TYR A 67 -13.28 -6.03 6.03
N ALA A 68 -14.54 -6.46 5.90
CA ALA A 68 -15.42 -6.06 4.81
C ALA A 68 -15.76 -4.57 4.83
N LEU A 69 -16.03 -4.00 6.01
CA LEU A 69 -16.30 -2.58 6.18
C LEU A 69 -15.09 -1.72 5.83
N GLY A 70 -13.89 -2.11 6.28
CA GLY A 70 -12.67 -1.39 5.93
C GLY A 70 -12.35 -1.48 4.43
N LEU A 71 -12.55 -2.64 3.80
CA LEU A 71 -12.35 -2.81 2.36
C LEU A 71 -13.31 -1.91 1.57
N LEU A 72 -14.59 -1.90 1.96
CA LEU A 72 -15.60 -1.04 1.35
C LEU A 72 -15.22 0.43 1.52
N ALA A 73 -14.76 0.85 2.70
CA ALA A 73 -14.32 2.21 2.96
C ALA A 73 -13.13 2.61 2.06
N PHE A 74 -12.16 1.73 1.84
CA PHE A 74 -11.03 1.97 0.93
C PHE A 74 -11.49 2.11 -0.53
N LEU A 75 -12.34 1.19 -1.01
CA LEU A 75 -12.89 1.23 -2.36
C LEU A 75 -13.69 2.51 -2.61
N VAL A 76 -14.59 2.86 -1.68
CA VAL A 76 -15.39 4.09 -1.74
C VAL A 76 -14.49 5.32 -1.72
N THR A 77 -13.51 5.38 -0.83
CA THR A 77 -12.55 6.50 -0.75
C THR A 77 -11.81 6.69 -2.06
N PHE A 78 -11.35 5.59 -2.68
CA PHE A 78 -10.64 5.65 -3.96
C PHE A 78 -11.54 6.14 -5.10
N VAL A 79 -12.76 5.63 -5.20
CA VAL A 79 -13.74 6.06 -6.22
C VAL A 79 -14.13 7.53 -6.02
N LEU A 80 -14.33 7.96 -4.78
CA LEU A 80 -14.62 9.36 -4.45
C LEU A 80 -13.44 10.28 -4.82
N ALA A 81 -12.20 9.86 -4.53
CA ALA A 81 -11.00 10.59 -4.93
C ALA A 81 -10.92 10.73 -6.47
N ALA A 82 -11.18 9.65 -7.21
CA ALA A 82 -11.19 9.66 -8.67
C ALA A 82 -12.29 10.60 -9.24
N ALA A 83 -13.50 10.53 -8.68
CA ALA A 83 -14.60 11.40 -9.09
C ALA A 83 -14.32 12.87 -8.77
N LEU A 84 -13.75 13.16 -7.59
CA LEU A 84 -13.41 14.52 -7.18
C LEU A 84 -12.24 15.08 -8.01
N ALA A 85 -11.26 14.24 -8.37
CA ALA A 85 -10.14 14.62 -9.23
C ALA A 85 -10.64 15.13 -10.60
N ASP A 86 -11.53 14.39 -11.24
CA ASP A 86 -12.15 14.82 -12.50
C ASP A 86 -12.96 16.11 -12.32
N ARG A 87 -13.80 16.20 -11.27
CA ARG A 87 -14.61 17.41 -11.00
C ARG A 87 -13.76 18.66 -10.79
N LEU A 88 -12.73 18.60 -9.95
CA LEU A 88 -11.88 19.74 -9.62
C LEU A 88 -10.95 20.15 -10.78
N ALA A 89 -10.48 19.19 -11.56
CA ALA A 89 -9.64 19.46 -12.72
C ALA A 89 -10.45 20.04 -13.89
N ILE A 90 -11.61 19.46 -14.21
CA ILE A 90 -12.43 19.88 -15.36
C ILE A 90 -13.09 21.23 -15.10
N GLY A 91 -13.67 21.43 -13.90
CA GLY A 91 -14.32 22.70 -13.52
C GLY A 91 -13.39 23.92 -13.59
N SER A 92 -12.08 23.70 -13.58
CA SER A 92 -11.06 24.76 -13.73
C SER A 92 -10.70 25.10 -15.17
N SER A 93 -11.06 24.24 -16.13
CA SER A 93 -10.52 24.29 -17.49
C SER A 93 -11.54 24.67 -18.57
N GLY A 94 -12.82 24.85 -18.20
CA GLY A 94 -13.90 25.22 -19.13
C GLY A 94 -14.18 24.19 -20.24
N ARG A 95 -13.45 23.07 -20.27
CA ARG A 95 -13.57 22.02 -21.28
C ARG A 95 -14.65 21.04 -20.88
N SER A 96 -15.79 21.08 -21.55
CA SER A 96 -16.80 20.01 -21.48
C SER A 96 -16.22 18.74 -22.07
N ARG A 97 -15.77 17.82 -21.22
CA ARG A 97 -15.57 16.42 -21.64
C ARG A 97 -16.91 15.70 -21.51
N PRO A 98 -17.37 14.95 -22.53
CA PRO A 98 -18.57 14.14 -22.42
C PRO A 98 -18.41 13.20 -21.23
N THR A 99 -19.38 13.26 -20.31
CA THR A 99 -19.58 12.38 -19.13
C THR A 99 -18.43 11.40 -18.87
N ALA A 100 -17.29 11.90 -18.37
CA ALA A 100 -16.19 11.02 -18.00
C ALA A 100 -16.71 10.11 -16.89
N ARG A 101 -16.81 8.81 -17.18
CA ARG A 101 -17.24 7.85 -16.16
C ARG A 101 -16.16 7.84 -15.08
N TRP A 102 -16.57 7.76 -13.82
CA TRP A 102 -15.64 7.64 -12.68
C TRP A 102 -14.62 6.50 -12.89
N SER A 103 -14.99 5.48 -13.66
CA SER A 103 -14.15 4.36 -14.08
C SER A 103 -12.89 4.80 -14.82
N ASP A 104 -12.94 5.88 -15.60
CA ASP A 104 -11.82 6.30 -16.45
C ASP A 104 -10.73 6.99 -15.63
N ALA A 105 -11.14 7.79 -14.63
CA ALA A 105 -10.22 8.37 -13.66
C ALA A 105 -9.69 7.28 -12.73
N ALA A 106 -10.57 6.41 -12.22
CA ALA A 106 -10.18 5.31 -11.36
C ALA A 106 -9.16 4.39 -12.05
N ALA A 107 -9.36 4.04 -13.31
CA ALA A 107 -8.42 3.26 -14.13
C ALA A 107 -7.09 4.00 -14.33
N ALA A 108 -7.12 5.31 -14.59
CA ALA A 108 -5.91 6.10 -14.80
C ALA A 108 -5.04 6.19 -13.53
N PHE A 109 -5.66 6.35 -12.36
CA PHE A 109 -4.96 6.48 -11.09
C PHE A 109 -4.74 5.14 -10.37
N GLY A 110 -5.43 4.06 -10.75
CA GLY A 110 -5.39 2.77 -10.06
C GLY A 110 -3.98 2.23 -9.88
N GLY A 111 -3.15 2.29 -10.93
CA GLY A 111 -1.75 1.84 -10.85
C GLY A 111 -0.90 2.62 -9.82
N THR A 112 -1.28 3.87 -9.52
CA THR A 112 -0.44 4.80 -8.75
C THR A 112 -0.31 4.43 -7.27
N VAL A 113 -1.21 3.61 -6.73
CA VAL A 113 -1.17 3.13 -5.34
C VAL A 113 -0.38 1.82 -5.18
N VAL A 114 -0.01 1.14 -6.28
CA VAL A 114 0.80 -0.09 -6.24
C VAL A 114 2.13 0.08 -5.47
N PRO A 115 2.89 1.17 -5.62
CA PRO A 115 4.13 1.37 -4.85
C PRO A 115 3.90 1.40 -3.33
N ILE A 116 2.72 1.85 -2.90
CA ILE A 116 2.33 1.88 -1.49
C ILE A 116 2.18 0.45 -0.97
N ALA A 117 1.36 -0.37 -1.65
CA ALA A 117 1.16 -1.77 -1.29
C ALA A 117 2.49 -2.53 -1.26
N ALA A 118 3.31 -2.39 -2.31
CA ALA A 118 4.58 -3.10 -2.41
C ALA A 118 5.56 -2.70 -1.29
N ALA A 119 5.68 -1.41 -0.98
CA ALA A 119 6.57 -0.96 0.08
C ALA A 119 6.12 -1.42 1.46
N TYR A 120 4.81 -1.38 1.74
CA TYR A 120 4.26 -1.83 3.01
C TYR A 120 4.42 -3.35 3.16
N GLU A 121 4.14 -4.11 2.10
CA GLU A 121 4.33 -5.56 2.04
C GLU A 121 5.77 -5.94 2.37
N VAL A 122 6.75 -5.28 1.73
CA VAL A 122 8.16 -5.52 2.04
C VAL A 122 8.47 -5.14 3.48
N ALA A 123 8.06 -3.95 3.93
CA ALA A 123 8.35 -3.45 5.28
C ALA A 123 7.83 -4.38 6.39
N HIS A 124 6.67 -5.02 6.19
CA HIS A 124 6.06 -5.93 7.17
C HIS A 124 6.57 -7.36 7.06
N ASN A 125 6.84 -7.85 5.83
CA ASN A 125 7.14 -9.27 5.63
C ASN A 125 8.63 -9.61 5.65
N TYR A 126 9.54 -8.66 5.39
CA TYR A 126 10.97 -8.96 5.41
C TYR A 126 11.48 -9.56 6.73
N PRO A 127 10.99 -9.18 7.92
CA PRO A 127 11.43 -9.79 9.19
C PRO A 127 11.02 -11.27 9.26
N TYR A 128 9.82 -11.60 8.79
CA TYR A 128 9.35 -12.98 8.69
C TYR A 128 10.17 -13.77 7.68
N VAL A 129 10.47 -13.21 6.51
CA VAL A 129 11.34 -13.84 5.51
C VAL A 129 12.72 -14.11 6.09
N ALA A 130 13.31 -13.14 6.79
CA ALA A 130 14.63 -13.29 7.41
C ALA A 130 14.63 -14.35 8.52
N ALA A 131 13.58 -14.41 9.34
CA ALA A 131 13.43 -15.42 10.38
C ALA A 131 13.30 -16.83 9.79
N ASN A 132 12.41 -17.02 8.81
CA ASN A 132 12.17 -18.32 8.17
C ASN A 132 13.38 -18.79 7.37
N LEU A 133 14.09 -17.87 6.71
CA LEU A 133 15.33 -18.20 6.00
C LEU A 133 16.42 -18.64 6.98
N GLY A 134 16.60 -17.94 8.10
CA GLY A 134 17.53 -18.35 9.16
C GLY A 134 17.18 -19.73 9.73
N GLN A 135 15.90 -20.01 9.97
CA GLN A 135 15.44 -21.33 10.40
C GLN A 135 15.72 -22.41 9.36
N THR A 136 15.47 -22.13 8.07
CA THR A 136 15.73 -23.07 6.98
C THR A 136 17.21 -23.40 6.89
N VAL A 137 18.09 -22.39 6.96
CA VAL A 137 19.54 -22.59 6.98
C VAL A 137 19.96 -23.44 8.19
N THR A 138 19.39 -23.19 9.37
CA THR A 138 19.66 -23.97 10.58
C THR A 138 19.30 -25.44 10.38
N VAL A 139 18.08 -25.72 9.91
CA VAL A 139 17.61 -27.10 9.68
C VAL A 139 18.45 -27.81 8.63
N VAL A 140 18.75 -27.15 7.50
CA VAL A 140 19.57 -27.73 6.43
C VAL A 140 20.98 -28.04 6.93
N ARG A 141 21.60 -27.12 7.67
CA ARG A 141 22.92 -27.33 8.27
C ARG A 141 22.92 -28.52 9.22
N ASP A 142 21.96 -28.58 10.13
CA ASP A 142 21.92 -29.61 11.18
C ASP A 142 21.67 -31.00 10.59
N VAL A 143 20.81 -31.10 9.57
CA VAL A 143 20.58 -32.34 8.81
C VAL A 143 21.84 -32.76 8.04
N ALA A 144 22.53 -31.82 7.38
CA ALA A 144 23.70 -32.12 6.58
C ALA A 144 24.93 -32.49 7.40
N LEU A 145 25.11 -31.87 8.58
CA LEU A 145 26.30 -32.04 9.41
C LEU A 145 26.07 -32.98 10.60
N GLY A 146 24.84 -33.42 10.85
CA GLY A 146 24.49 -34.29 11.97
C GLY A 146 24.74 -33.66 13.35
N ALA A 147 24.91 -32.35 13.42
CA ALA A 147 25.25 -31.61 14.63
C ALA A 147 24.20 -30.52 14.88
N GLY A 148 23.64 -30.48 16.10
CA GLY A 148 22.81 -29.38 16.55
C GLY A 148 23.69 -28.17 16.88
N GLY A 149 23.53 -27.09 16.13
CA GLY A 149 24.24 -25.83 16.38
C GLY A 149 23.30 -24.69 16.75
N GLU A 150 23.87 -23.55 17.14
CA GLU A 150 23.08 -22.34 17.43
C GLU A 150 22.20 -21.94 16.24
N PRO A 151 20.95 -21.48 16.49
CA PRO A 151 20.06 -21.01 15.43
C PRO A 151 20.64 -19.83 14.66
N VAL A 152 20.56 -19.89 13.33
CA VAL A 152 20.94 -18.76 12.47
C VAL A 152 19.86 -17.68 12.55
N ARG A 153 20.23 -16.53 13.12
CA ARG A 153 19.34 -15.37 13.27
C ARG A 153 19.85 -14.22 12.40
N LEU A 154 19.30 -14.08 11.19
CA LEU A 154 19.77 -13.11 10.19
C LEU A 154 19.68 -11.64 10.64
N LEU A 155 18.75 -11.32 11.53
CA LEU A 155 18.58 -9.98 12.09
C LEU A 155 19.18 -9.83 13.49
N ALA A 156 19.90 -10.83 14.00
CA ALA A 156 20.57 -10.70 15.29
C ALA A 156 21.63 -9.59 15.26
N GLY A 157 21.67 -8.78 16.30
CA GLY A 157 22.59 -7.65 16.41
C GLY A 157 22.14 -6.39 15.68
N VAL A 158 21.05 -6.42 14.90
CA VAL A 158 20.45 -5.19 14.35
C VAL A 158 19.83 -4.38 15.49
N PRO A 159 20.26 -3.12 15.72
CA PRO A 159 19.65 -2.29 16.75
C PRO A 159 18.17 -2.04 16.45
N VAL A 160 17.32 -2.05 17.47
CA VAL A 160 15.87 -1.81 17.34
C VAL A 160 15.59 -0.48 16.61
N SER A 161 16.41 0.55 16.86
CA SER A 161 16.30 1.84 16.18
C SER A 161 16.58 1.75 14.68
N VAL A 162 17.58 0.98 14.26
CA VAL A 162 17.93 0.77 12.85
C VAL A 162 16.84 -0.02 12.14
N PHE A 163 16.34 -1.07 12.80
CA PHE A 163 15.20 -1.85 12.32
C PHE A 163 13.97 -0.96 12.09
N TRP A 164 13.62 -0.13 13.09
CA TRP A 164 12.49 0.79 12.99
C TRP A 164 12.66 1.81 11.85
N TRP A 165 13.83 2.46 11.77
CA TRP A 165 14.09 3.43 10.70
C TRP A 165 14.07 2.79 9.31
N SER A 166 14.47 1.52 9.17
CA SER A 166 14.38 0.81 7.89
C SER A 166 12.93 0.64 7.42
N GLN A 167 12.00 0.32 8.33
CA GLN A 167 10.58 0.21 8.02
C GLN A 167 9.98 1.57 7.64
N VAL A 168 10.32 2.62 8.40
CA VAL A 168 9.89 3.99 8.10
C VAL A 168 10.39 4.42 6.72
N LEU A 169 11.66 4.17 6.40
CA LEU A 169 12.25 4.54 5.12
C LEU A 169 11.54 3.82 3.96
N LEU A 170 11.28 2.51 4.08
CA LEU A 170 10.56 1.73 3.06
C LEU A 170 9.17 2.33 2.81
N VAL A 171 8.40 2.57 3.88
CA VAL A 171 7.04 3.13 3.78
C VAL A 171 7.08 4.52 3.14
N VAL A 172 7.94 5.42 3.60
CA VAL A 172 8.05 6.78 3.06
C VAL A 172 8.45 6.77 1.60
N VAL A 173 9.44 5.96 1.21
CA VAL A 173 9.88 5.85 -0.19
C VAL A 173 8.75 5.34 -1.08
N GLY A 174 8.01 4.31 -0.65
CA GLY A 174 6.84 3.80 -1.39
C GLY A 174 5.79 4.88 -1.65
N HIS A 175 5.48 5.69 -0.62
CA HIS A 175 4.54 6.80 -0.74
C HIS A 175 5.05 7.91 -1.64
N LEU A 176 6.33 8.28 -1.55
CA LEU A 176 6.92 9.28 -2.45
C LEU A 176 6.82 8.83 -3.91
N VAL A 177 7.12 7.56 -4.20
CA VAL A 177 6.97 6.99 -5.55
C VAL A 177 5.51 7.04 -6.01
N ALA A 178 4.56 6.72 -5.13
CA ALA A 178 3.12 6.77 -5.43
C ALA A 178 2.62 8.18 -5.71
N VAL A 179 2.98 9.17 -4.89
CA VAL A 179 2.63 10.59 -5.08
C VAL A 179 3.21 11.12 -6.39
N VAL A 180 4.46 10.76 -6.69
CA VAL A 180 5.12 11.13 -7.94
C VAL A 180 4.43 10.47 -9.15
N ALA A 181 3.98 9.22 -9.03
CA ALA A 181 3.19 8.53 -10.05
C ALA A 181 1.82 9.23 -10.26
N ALA A 182 1.09 9.52 -9.18
CA ALA A 182 -0.20 10.19 -9.21
C ALA A 182 -0.10 11.59 -9.82
N HIS A 183 0.95 12.36 -9.49
CA HIS A 183 1.18 13.66 -10.11
C HIS A 183 1.37 13.55 -11.62
N ARG A 184 2.18 12.58 -12.09
CA ARG A 184 2.38 12.37 -13.53
C ARG A 184 1.12 11.94 -14.25
N VAL A 185 0.30 11.07 -13.63
CA VAL A 185 -1.02 10.71 -14.16
C VAL A 185 -1.91 11.96 -14.28
N ALA A 186 -1.96 12.79 -13.24
CA ALA A 186 -2.76 14.03 -13.23
C ALA A 186 -2.31 15.01 -14.34
N VAL A 187 -1.01 15.23 -14.50
CA VAL A 187 -0.46 16.10 -15.56
C VAL A 187 -0.83 15.59 -16.95
N ARG A 188 -0.73 14.28 -17.20
CA ARG A 188 -1.10 13.71 -18.51
C ARG A 188 -2.61 13.75 -18.76
N ARG A 189 -3.44 13.49 -17.75
CA ARG A 189 -4.91 13.43 -17.88
C ARG A 189 -5.55 14.81 -18.01
N TYR A 190 -5.07 15.77 -17.21
CA TYR A 190 -5.70 17.09 -17.06
C TYR A 190 -4.92 18.23 -17.72
N GLY A 191 -3.70 17.97 -18.19
CA GLY A 191 -2.76 19.00 -18.61
C GLY A 191 -2.01 19.61 -17.42
N GLY A 192 -0.96 20.38 -17.69
CA GLY A 192 -0.12 21.02 -16.66
C GLY A 192 -0.84 22.14 -15.88
N GLY A 193 -0.10 22.76 -14.95
CA GLY A 193 -0.57 23.95 -14.24
C GLY A 193 -1.61 23.68 -13.15
N SER A 194 -2.60 24.57 -13.02
CA SER A 194 -3.59 24.54 -11.93
C SER A 194 -4.53 23.32 -12.00
N SER A 195 -4.91 22.87 -13.20
CA SER A 195 -5.80 21.73 -13.38
C SER A 195 -5.15 20.42 -12.91
N ALA A 196 -3.87 20.17 -13.21
CA ALA A 196 -3.13 19.03 -12.66
C ALA A 196 -3.08 19.05 -11.13
N ARG A 197 -2.76 20.20 -10.51
CA ARG A 197 -2.67 20.31 -9.05
C ARG A 197 -4.02 20.02 -8.38
N ARG A 198 -5.10 20.57 -8.93
CA ARG A 198 -6.47 20.36 -8.44
C ARG A 198 -6.95 18.92 -8.62
N GLY A 199 -6.62 18.28 -9.74
CA GLY A 199 -6.93 16.87 -9.98
C GLY A 199 -6.08 15.91 -9.14
N HIS A 200 -4.87 16.32 -8.75
CA HIS A 200 -3.98 15.52 -7.91
C HIS A 200 -4.39 15.55 -6.43
N ALA A 201 -4.86 16.70 -5.93
CA ALA A 201 -5.15 16.90 -4.51
C ALA A 201 -6.08 15.84 -3.87
N PRO A 202 -7.17 15.39 -4.53
CA PRO A 202 -8.05 14.35 -3.99
C PRO A 202 -7.39 12.99 -3.74
N PHE A 203 -6.28 12.68 -4.42
CA PHE A 203 -5.50 11.46 -4.16
C PHE A 203 -4.40 11.69 -3.13
N VAL A 204 -3.77 12.87 -3.12
CA VAL A 204 -2.69 13.18 -2.16
C VAL A 204 -3.21 13.19 -0.73
N VAL A 205 -4.39 13.77 -0.47
CA VAL A 205 -4.97 13.84 0.88
C VAL A 205 -5.09 12.46 1.54
N PRO A 206 -5.77 11.47 0.93
CA PRO A 206 -5.84 10.12 1.50
C PRO A 206 -4.47 9.43 1.51
N MET A 207 -3.58 9.66 0.54
CA MET A 207 -2.22 9.09 0.56
C MET A 207 -1.39 9.60 1.76
N VAL A 208 -1.47 10.88 2.09
CA VAL A 208 -0.79 11.46 3.25
C VAL A 208 -1.41 10.96 4.55
N GLY A 209 -2.74 10.96 4.64
CA GLY A 209 -3.45 10.38 5.79
C GLY A 209 -3.08 8.90 6.01
N TYR A 210 -2.97 8.15 4.91
CA TYR A 210 -2.54 6.76 4.92
C TYR A 210 -1.06 6.61 5.31
N THR A 211 -0.18 7.55 4.96
CA THR A 211 1.21 7.56 5.45
C THR A 211 1.24 7.72 6.97
N VAL A 212 0.50 8.68 7.51
CA VAL A 212 0.40 8.93 8.95
C VAL A 212 -0.16 7.69 9.67
N LEU A 213 -1.22 7.09 9.12
CA LEU A 213 -1.79 5.85 9.65
C LEU A 213 -0.77 4.70 9.63
N SER A 214 -0.04 4.53 8.54
CA SER A 214 0.98 3.48 8.38
C SER A 214 2.10 3.64 9.41
N LEU A 215 2.62 4.85 9.58
CA LEU A 215 3.65 5.16 10.58
C LEU A 215 3.12 4.98 12.00
N TRP A 216 1.84 5.30 12.23
CA TRP A 216 1.20 5.04 13.51
C TRP A 216 1.10 3.53 13.81
N ILE A 217 0.70 2.71 12.84
CA ILE A 217 0.65 1.24 12.99
C ILE A 217 2.04 0.68 13.31
N VAL A 218 3.07 1.09 12.54
CA VAL A 218 4.46 0.64 12.74
C VAL A 218 5.04 1.09 14.09
N SER A 219 4.55 2.21 14.64
CA SER A 219 4.98 2.68 15.96
C SER A 219 4.21 2.06 17.14
N GLN A 220 3.17 1.27 16.89
CA GLN A 220 2.46 0.58 17.97
C GLN A 220 3.33 -0.53 18.58
N PRO A 221 3.35 -0.68 19.92
CA PRO A 221 3.93 -1.85 20.54
C PRO A 221 3.12 -3.07 20.10
N LEU A 222 3.81 -4.05 19.50
CA LEU A 222 3.21 -5.31 19.08
C LEU A 222 2.42 -5.88 20.26
N ALA A 223 1.19 -6.25 19.97
CA ALA A 223 0.31 -6.96 20.87
C ALA A 223 0.96 -8.29 21.30
N GLY A 224 1.67 -8.28 22.43
CA GLY A 224 1.90 -9.48 23.23
C GLY A 224 0.59 -10.10 23.68
#